data_AF-A0A6J4JZA1-F1
#
_entry.id   AF-A0A6J4JZA1-F1
#
_cell.length_a   1.000
_cell.length_b   1.000
_cell.length_c   1.000
_cell.angle_alpha   90.00
_cell.angle_beta   90.00
_cell.angle_gamma   90.00
#
_symmetry.space_group_name_H-M   'P 1'
#
loop_
_entity.id
_entity.type
_entity.pdbx_description
1 polymer ?
#
loop_
_entity_poly.entity_id
_entity_poly.type
_entity_poly.pdbx_seq_one_letter_code
_entity_poly.pdbx_strand_id
1 'polypeptide(L)'
;MFQSLAEALELIAERAEKDPELAGALRTVLGGVLATLPEPGLEPIHTSEPEAAVEELEPFETTAEREPAYTEWPDLSAVAENLTLKAQASRWLARHGYTKEREALDERYALLDRGRAVGLFYWMFDRNRVDPYRREALTELSELFELTARALAFWQEAGDTAEERDSDVLLAEAQAALRAAAWELAHYYDPDQYALYGALKLSAQASRTYLPQLSLGHAPLSVEALAARLDALEGSRRERQDRDEQVQRAAEKLRGYTEKVRKSPGYLRHWRTLEGALRELRALGEAYPAVLKGLEGLELPPNLPLLQEALGTVRARSVTQTPEATPEMREESAEVRRVRDFLSGRVVVIVGGEARGGAVEGLERAFGCRVRWLESAPHTSLSVFEPAITGEVAVVLLLIRWSSHAYGELVHVCKARGVPLVRLAGGYSPNRVAHEVLGQAGERLSVQETLR
;
A
#
# COMPACT_ATOMS: atom_id res chain seq x y z
N MET A 1 -16.71 48.93 27.50
CA MET A 1 -15.69 47.85 27.61
C MET A 1 -15.81 46.84 26.47
N PHE A 2 -17.01 46.37 26.11
CA PHE A 2 -17.18 45.47 24.95
C PHE A 2 -16.97 46.14 23.58
N GLN A 3 -17.34 47.41 23.41
CA GLN A 3 -17.08 48.16 22.17
C GLN A 3 -15.58 48.29 21.84
N SER A 4 -14.74 48.58 22.83
CA SER A 4 -13.29 48.72 22.63
C SER A 4 -12.59 47.38 22.33
N LEU A 5 -13.21 46.25 22.70
CA LEU A 5 -12.68 44.92 22.41
C LEU A 5 -13.00 44.51 20.97
N ALA A 6 -14.21 44.80 20.48
CA ALA A 6 -14.61 44.52 19.10
C ALA A 6 -13.73 45.29 18.10
N GLU A 7 -13.52 46.59 18.33
CA GLU A 7 -12.65 47.43 17.49
C GLU A 7 -11.19 46.94 17.49
N ALA A 8 -10.68 46.47 18.64
CA ALA A 8 -9.34 45.91 18.73
C ALA A 8 -9.21 44.57 17.96
N LEU A 9 -10.25 43.73 18.02
CA LEU A 9 -10.27 42.45 17.29
C LEU A 9 -10.36 42.66 15.77
N GLU A 10 -11.12 43.66 15.33
CA GLU A 10 -11.25 44.01 13.91
C GLU A 10 -9.92 44.51 13.33
N LEU A 11 -9.20 45.37 14.07
CA LEU A 11 -7.86 45.85 13.69
C LEU A 11 -6.82 44.72 13.64
N ILE A 12 -6.92 43.74 14.55
CA ILE A 12 -6.05 42.58 14.60
C ILE A 12 -6.33 41.64 13.42
N ALA A 13 -7.61 41.45 13.06
CA ALA A 13 -8.01 40.65 11.91
C ALA A 13 -7.48 41.26 10.59
N GLU A 14 -7.64 42.58 10.40
CA GLU A 14 -7.17 43.27 9.19
C GLU A 14 -5.63 43.21 9.04
N ARG A 15 -4.89 43.20 10.17
CA ARG A 15 -3.43 43.00 10.16
C ARG A 15 -3.04 41.56 9.86
N ALA A 16 -3.80 40.59 10.36
CA ALA A 16 -3.53 39.17 10.16
C ALA A 16 -3.74 38.74 8.70
N GLU A 17 -4.61 39.42 7.94
CA GLU A 17 -4.72 39.19 6.49
C GLU A 17 -3.44 39.54 5.73
N LYS A 18 -2.64 40.48 6.25
CA LYS A 18 -1.43 40.99 5.60
C LYS A 18 -0.14 40.36 6.14
N ASP A 19 -0.21 39.59 7.22
CA ASP A 19 0.93 38.98 7.92
C ASP A 19 0.66 37.49 8.26
N PRO A 20 1.29 36.54 7.53
CA PRO A 20 1.10 35.11 7.75
C PRO A 20 1.55 34.61 9.13
N GLU A 21 2.57 35.23 9.73
CA GLU A 21 3.07 34.83 11.06
C GLU A 21 2.06 35.23 12.14
N LEU A 22 1.49 36.44 12.02
CA LEU A 22 0.42 36.92 12.90
C LEU A 22 -0.85 36.06 12.77
N ALA A 23 -1.21 35.65 11.55
CA ALA A 23 -2.35 34.76 11.30
C ALA A 23 -2.15 33.37 11.94
N GLY A 24 -0.93 32.83 11.92
CA GLY A 24 -0.59 31.58 12.60
C GLY A 24 -0.68 31.70 14.13
N ALA A 25 -0.17 32.81 14.69
CA ALA A 25 -0.24 33.08 16.13
C ALA A 25 -1.70 33.22 16.61
N LEU A 26 -2.55 33.93 15.85
CA LEU A 26 -3.97 34.12 16.19
C LEU A 26 -4.76 32.81 16.19
N ARG A 27 -4.54 31.93 15.21
CA ARG A 27 -5.18 30.60 15.19
C ARG A 27 -4.84 29.79 16.44
N THR A 28 -3.58 29.86 16.87
CA THR A 28 -3.11 29.15 18.07
C THR A 28 -3.81 29.66 19.33
N VAL A 29 -3.91 30.98 19.48
CA VAL A 29 -4.58 31.60 20.64
C VAL A 29 -6.09 31.35 20.62
N LEU A 30 -6.75 31.53 19.48
CA LEU A 30 -8.20 31.29 19.35
C LEU A 30 -8.58 29.84 19.58
N GLY A 31 -7.76 28.88 19.12
CA GLY A 31 -7.96 27.46 19.41
C GLY A 31 -7.91 27.17 20.92
N GLY A 32 -6.99 27.80 21.65
CA GLY A 32 -6.92 27.70 23.11
C GLY A 32 -8.13 28.31 23.82
N VAL A 33 -8.60 29.48 23.37
CA VAL A 33 -9.78 30.14 23.96
C VAL A 33 -11.06 29.34 23.70
N LEU A 34 -11.28 28.88 22.46
CA LEU A 34 -12.44 28.07 22.10
C LEU A 34 -12.51 26.77 22.92
N ALA A 35 -11.37 26.14 23.20
CA ALA A 35 -11.31 24.94 24.04
C ALA A 35 -11.67 25.19 25.52
N THR A 36 -11.66 26.45 25.97
CA THR A 36 -12.00 26.83 27.36
C THR A 36 -13.42 27.40 27.51
N LEU A 37 -14.12 27.67 26.40
CA LEU A 37 -15.50 28.12 26.48
C LEU A 37 -16.40 26.92 26.80
N PRO A 38 -17.32 27.04 27.78
CA PRO A 38 -18.30 25.99 28.03
C PRO A 38 -19.17 25.80 26.78
N GLU A 39 -19.45 24.55 26.43
CA GLU A 39 -20.36 24.25 25.32
C GLU A 39 -21.69 24.99 25.55
N PRO A 40 -22.21 25.72 24.54
CA PRO A 40 -23.46 26.44 24.69
C PRO A 40 -24.54 25.42 25.01
N GLY A 41 -25.05 25.45 26.25
CA GLY A 41 -26.15 24.63 26.67
C GLY A 41 -27.34 24.90 25.77
N LEU A 42 -27.69 23.94 24.92
CA LEU A 42 -28.95 23.94 24.19
C LEU A 42 -30.05 23.79 25.23
N GLU A 43 -30.63 24.90 25.68
CA GLU A 43 -31.88 24.84 26.42
C GLU A 43 -32.94 24.22 25.49
N PRO A 44 -33.65 23.17 25.95
CA PRO A 44 -34.69 22.54 25.14
C PRO A 44 -35.76 23.57 24.84
N ILE A 45 -35.93 23.88 23.55
CA ILE A 45 -37.02 24.70 23.06
C ILE A 45 -38.30 23.91 23.30
N HIS A 46 -39.02 24.24 24.37
CA HIS A 46 -40.40 23.80 24.57
C HIS A 46 -41.29 24.56 23.57
N THR A 47 -41.52 23.96 22.40
CA THR A 47 -42.59 24.39 21.50
C THR A 47 -43.91 23.83 22.03
N SER A 48 -44.75 24.71 22.59
CA SER A 48 -46.17 24.43 22.80
C SER A 48 -46.91 24.62 21.48
N GLU A 49 -47.06 23.54 20.70
CA GLU A 49 -48.00 23.51 19.57
C GLU A 49 -49.36 22.91 20.01
N PRO A 50 -50.47 23.38 19.41
CA PRO A 50 -51.82 23.03 19.82
C PRO A 50 -52.21 21.62 19.34
N GLU A 51 -52.94 20.89 20.18
CA GLU A 51 -53.59 19.60 19.87
C GLU A 51 -54.54 19.73 18.66
N ALA A 52 -54.01 19.54 17.46
CA ALA A 52 -54.80 19.16 16.29
C ALA A 52 -54.81 17.63 16.19
N ALA A 53 -55.99 17.08 15.96
CA ALA A 53 -56.24 15.64 15.89
C ALA A 53 -55.20 14.93 15.00
N VAL A 54 -54.36 14.12 15.64
CA VAL A 54 -53.43 13.20 14.99
C VAL A 54 -54.28 12.09 14.39
N GLU A 55 -54.56 12.22 13.10
CA GLU A 55 -54.87 11.07 12.25
C GLU A 55 -53.67 10.12 12.39
N GLU A 56 -53.91 8.87 12.84
CA GLU A 56 -52.90 7.82 12.96
C GLU A 56 -52.26 7.59 11.59
N LEU A 57 -51.24 8.39 11.27
CA LEU A 57 -50.31 8.08 10.21
C LEU A 57 -49.54 6.86 10.70
N GLU A 58 -49.76 5.73 10.03
CA GLU A 58 -48.94 4.54 10.13
C GLU A 58 -47.47 4.97 10.25
N PRO A 59 -46.71 4.46 11.24
CA PRO A 59 -45.32 4.85 11.41
C PRO A 59 -44.65 4.71 10.07
N PHE A 60 -44.16 5.83 9.53
CA PHE A 60 -43.32 5.81 8.34
C PHE A 60 -42.15 4.92 8.73
N GLU A 61 -42.18 3.66 8.30
CA GLU A 61 -41.07 2.74 8.47
C GLU A 61 -39.91 3.48 7.84
N THR A 62 -39.06 4.07 8.68
CA THR A 62 -37.77 4.52 8.24
C THR A 62 -37.12 3.24 7.77
N THR A 63 -37.18 3.01 6.46
CA THR A 63 -36.32 2.09 5.76
C THR A 63 -34.92 2.66 5.93
N ALA A 64 -34.40 2.61 7.16
CA ALA A 64 -32.98 2.55 7.42
C ALA A 64 -32.58 1.28 6.68
N GLU A 65 -32.23 1.47 5.40
CA GLU A 65 -31.83 0.42 4.48
C GLU A 65 -30.80 -0.41 5.25
N ARG A 66 -31.20 -1.64 5.61
CA ARG A 66 -30.36 -2.57 6.36
C ARG A 66 -29.00 -2.60 5.66
N GLU A 67 -27.92 -2.46 6.43
CA GLU A 67 -26.56 -2.62 5.92
C GLU A 67 -26.53 -3.87 5.02
N PRO A 68 -26.17 -3.73 3.74
CA PRO A 68 -26.17 -4.85 2.83
C PRO A 68 -25.27 -5.95 3.39
N ALA A 69 -25.86 -7.12 3.68
CA ALA A 69 -25.13 -8.28 4.14
C ALA A 69 -24.36 -8.88 2.95
N TYR A 70 -23.18 -8.34 2.66
CA TYR A 70 -22.28 -8.90 1.66
C TYR A 70 -21.74 -10.24 2.18
N THR A 71 -22.17 -11.35 1.58
CA THR A 71 -21.58 -12.67 1.81
C THR A 71 -20.22 -12.83 1.13
N GLU A 72 -19.97 -12.07 0.07
CA GLU A 72 -18.70 -12.01 -0.66
C GLU A 72 -18.40 -10.54 -0.99
N TRP A 73 -17.15 -10.11 -0.77
CA TRP A 73 -16.74 -8.75 -1.11
C TRP A 73 -16.61 -8.60 -2.62
N PRO A 74 -17.09 -7.49 -3.20
CA PRO A 74 -16.94 -7.25 -4.63
C PRO A 74 -15.46 -7.10 -5.00
N ASP A 75 -15.15 -7.48 -6.24
CA ASP A 75 -13.84 -7.22 -6.84
C ASP A 75 -13.58 -5.71 -6.84
N LEU A 76 -12.56 -5.27 -6.10
CA LEU A 76 -12.21 -3.86 -5.97
C LEU A 76 -11.80 -3.24 -7.32
N SER A 77 -11.31 -4.04 -8.27
CA SER A 77 -11.04 -3.53 -9.62
C SER A 77 -12.34 -3.17 -10.36
N ALA A 78 -13.40 -3.95 -10.18
CA ALA A 78 -14.73 -3.61 -10.69
C ALA A 78 -15.31 -2.37 -10.00
N VAL A 79 -15.03 -2.18 -8.70
CA VAL A 79 -15.41 -0.98 -7.96
C VAL A 79 -14.77 0.28 -8.55
N ALA A 80 -13.48 0.27 -8.87
CA ALA A 80 -12.81 1.42 -9.53
C ALA A 80 -13.46 1.79 -10.87
N GLU A 81 -13.79 0.79 -11.69
CA GLU A 81 -14.47 1.01 -12.98
C GLU A 81 -15.88 1.58 -12.77
N ASN A 82 -16.64 1.04 -11.81
CA ASN A 82 -17.96 1.53 -11.45
C ASN A 82 -17.94 2.99 -11.01
N LEU A 83 -16.99 3.38 -10.15
CA LEU A 83 -16.82 4.76 -9.70
C LEU A 83 -16.52 5.69 -10.89
N THR A 84 -15.67 5.25 -11.83
CA THR A 84 -15.37 6.01 -13.05
C THR A 84 -16.61 6.22 -13.92
N LEU A 85 -17.44 5.18 -14.07
CA LEU A 85 -18.71 5.27 -14.81
C LEU A 85 -19.70 6.20 -14.11
N LYS A 86 -19.79 6.18 -12.78
CA LYS A 86 -20.64 7.09 -12.00
C LYS A 86 -20.16 8.54 -12.09
N ALA A 87 -18.85 8.79 -12.10
CA ALA A 87 -18.29 10.11 -12.37
C ALA A 87 -18.79 10.67 -13.71
N GLN A 88 -18.75 9.85 -14.77
CA GLN A 88 -19.25 10.22 -16.10
C GLN A 88 -20.75 10.52 -16.08
N ALA A 89 -21.55 9.70 -15.38
CA ALA A 89 -22.99 9.91 -15.25
C ALA A 89 -23.35 11.19 -14.48
N SER A 90 -22.70 11.46 -13.34
CA SER A 90 -22.88 12.68 -12.56
C SER A 90 -22.53 13.93 -13.37
N ARG A 91 -21.41 13.89 -14.10
CA ARG A 91 -20.97 14.99 -14.98
C ARG A 91 -21.94 15.22 -16.14
N TRP A 92 -22.45 14.14 -16.75
CA TRP A 92 -23.48 14.24 -17.79
C TRP A 92 -24.74 14.93 -17.22
N LEU A 93 -25.19 14.51 -16.04
CA LEU A 93 -26.39 15.07 -15.41
C LEU A 93 -26.19 16.54 -15.02
N ALA A 94 -25.02 16.92 -14.49
CA ALA A 94 -24.69 18.31 -14.17
C ALA A 94 -24.76 19.21 -15.41
N ARG A 95 -24.29 18.72 -16.56
CA ARG A 95 -24.24 19.46 -17.83
C ARG A 95 -25.61 19.60 -18.47
N HIS A 96 -26.37 18.51 -18.56
CA HIS A 96 -27.58 18.44 -19.39
C HIS A 96 -28.89 18.50 -18.59
N GLY A 97 -28.87 18.18 -17.30
CA GLY A 97 -30.06 17.92 -16.50
C GLY A 97 -30.99 16.89 -17.17
N TYR A 98 -32.30 17.00 -16.95
CA TYR A 98 -33.28 16.21 -17.71
C TYR A 98 -33.62 16.88 -19.04
N THR A 99 -32.71 16.76 -20.01
CA THR A 99 -32.88 17.27 -21.37
C THR A 99 -33.74 16.35 -22.26
N LYS A 100 -34.31 16.93 -23.32
CA LYS A 100 -34.95 16.21 -24.45
C LYS A 100 -34.10 16.23 -25.72
N GLU A 101 -32.91 16.82 -25.67
CA GLU A 101 -31.97 16.90 -26.79
C GLU A 101 -31.48 15.51 -27.18
N ARG A 102 -31.61 15.17 -28.47
CA ARG A 102 -31.34 13.82 -28.97
C ARG A 102 -29.89 13.40 -28.76
N GLU A 103 -28.94 14.27 -29.08
CA GLU A 103 -27.50 13.96 -28.96
C GLU A 103 -27.11 13.65 -27.51
N ALA A 104 -27.59 14.47 -26.56
CA ALA A 104 -27.37 14.22 -25.13
C ALA A 104 -28.04 12.92 -24.66
N LEU A 105 -29.24 12.58 -25.16
CA LEU A 105 -29.89 11.32 -24.84
C LEU A 105 -29.12 10.11 -25.39
N ASP A 106 -28.56 10.21 -26.58
CA ASP A 106 -27.72 9.15 -27.17
C ASP A 106 -26.47 8.91 -26.31
N GLU A 107 -25.81 9.97 -25.83
CA GLU A 107 -24.70 9.88 -24.86
C GLU A 107 -25.14 9.21 -23.54
N ARG A 108 -26.30 9.60 -23.00
CA ARG A 108 -26.85 8.98 -21.79
C ARG A 108 -27.12 7.49 -21.98
N TYR A 109 -27.71 7.09 -23.12
CA TYR A 109 -27.99 5.69 -23.39
C TYR A 109 -26.70 4.88 -23.55
N ALA A 110 -25.66 5.45 -24.16
CA ALA A 110 -24.35 4.82 -24.22
C ALA A 110 -23.76 4.58 -22.81
N LEU A 111 -23.91 5.54 -21.88
CA LEU A 111 -23.52 5.34 -20.48
C LEU A 111 -24.35 4.23 -19.81
N LEU A 112 -25.67 4.25 -19.97
CA LEU A 112 -26.57 3.22 -19.42
C LEU A 112 -26.22 1.81 -19.92
N ASP A 113 -25.88 1.67 -21.21
CA ASP A 113 -25.50 0.38 -21.78
C ASP A 113 -24.15 -0.11 -21.25
N ARG A 114 -23.16 0.79 -21.06
CA ARG A 114 -21.89 0.46 -20.40
C ARG A 114 -22.10 0.00 -18.96
N GLY A 115 -22.90 0.72 -18.18
CA GLY A 115 -23.21 0.30 -16.81
C GLY A 115 -23.97 -1.03 -16.76
N ARG A 116 -24.94 -1.26 -17.66
CA ARG A 116 -25.65 -2.54 -17.75
C ARG A 116 -24.70 -3.71 -18.04
N ALA A 117 -23.67 -3.49 -18.86
CA ALA A 117 -22.68 -4.53 -19.18
C ALA A 117 -21.87 -5.02 -17.96
N VAL A 118 -21.73 -4.18 -16.93
CA VAL A 118 -21.02 -4.50 -15.67
C VAL A 118 -21.96 -4.65 -14.46
N GLY A 119 -23.28 -4.66 -14.68
CA GLY A 119 -24.27 -4.77 -13.61
C GLY A 119 -24.40 -3.52 -12.72
N LEU A 120 -23.99 -2.35 -13.21
CA LEU A 120 -24.00 -1.09 -12.48
C LEU A 120 -25.36 -0.40 -12.51
N PHE A 121 -25.78 0.10 -11.35
CA PHE A 121 -26.96 0.95 -11.20
C PHE A 121 -26.58 2.43 -11.04
N TYR A 122 -27.05 3.28 -11.96
CA TYR A 122 -26.85 4.74 -11.91
C TYR A 122 -27.93 5.44 -11.09
N TRP A 123 -27.81 5.39 -9.76
CA TRP A 123 -28.77 6.07 -8.87
C TRP A 123 -28.86 7.58 -9.12
N MET A 124 -27.81 8.21 -9.70
CA MET A 124 -27.83 9.64 -10.04
C MET A 124 -28.90 9.99 -11.08
N PHE A 125 -29.32 9.03 -11.90
CA PHE A 125 -30.37 9.21 -12.89
C PHE A 125 -31.79 8.96 -12.37
N ASP A 126 -31.94 8.60 -11.10
CA ASP A 126 -33.25 8.43 -10.47
C ASP A 126 -33.88 9.80 -10.20
N ARG A 127 -34.94 10.11 -10.94
CA ARG A 127 -35.68 11.38 -10.86
C ARG A 127 -36.32 11.62 -9.50
N ASN A 128 -36.55 10.57 -8.73
CA ASN A 128 -37.17 10.69 -7.42
C ASN A 128 -36.12 10.94 -6.32
N ARG A 129 -34.82 10.74 -6.62
CA ARG A 129 -33.73 10.87 -5.65
C ARG A 129 -32.88 12.11 -5.90
N VAL A 130 -32.65 12.46 -7.17
CA VAL A 130 -31.68 13.49 -7.53
C VAL A 130 -32.34 14.64 -8.28
N ASP A 131 -32.20 15.83 -7.70
CA ASP A 131 -32.50 17.10 -8.36
C ASP A 131 -31.39 17.43 -9.39
N PRO A 132 -31.69 17.39 -10.70
CA PRO A 132 -30.71 17.67 -11.75
C PRO A 132 -30.25 19.14 -11.78
N TYR A 133 -30.93 20.03 -11.05
CA TYR A 133 -30.62 21.46 -11.02
C TYR A 133 -29.58 21.82 -9.95
N ARG A 134 -29.24 20.89 -9.05
CA ARG A 134 -28.09 21.02 -8.12
C ARG A 134 -26.75 20.76 -8.85
N ARG A 135 -26.45 21.59 -9.86
CA ARG A 135 -25.33 21.38 -10.78
C ARG A 135 -23.96 21.40 -10.10
N GLU A 136 -23.76 22.27 -9.12
CA GLU A 136 -22.51 22.33 -8.35
C GLU A 136 -22.29 21.04 -7.56
N ALA A 137 -23.29 20.59 -6.79
CA ALA A 137 -23.22 19.34 -6.03
C ALA A 137 -23.02 18.11 -6.95
N LEU A 138 -23.63 18.08 -8.13
CA LEU A 138 -23.40 17.02 -9.13
C LEU A 138 -22.00 17.06 -9.73
N THR A 139 -21.42 18.26 -9.87
CA THR A 139 -20.04 18.45 -10.37
C THR A 139 -19.05 17.96 -9.33
N GLU A 140 -19.20 18.40 -8.07
CA GLU A 140 -18.41 17.94 -6.93
C GLU A 140 -18.51 16.42 -6.75
N LEU A 141 -19.73 15.86 -6.81
CA LEU A 141 -19.93 14.41 -6.74
C LEU A 141 -19.20 13.67 -7.88
N SER A 142 -19.20 14.24 -9.10
CA SER A 142 -18.48 13.64 -10.23
C SER A 142 -16.97 13.62 -10.00
N GLU A 143 -16.42 14.68 -9.41
CA GLU A 143 -14.99 14.78 -9.09
C GLU A 143 -14.61 13.84 -7.95
N LEU A 144 -15.46 13.71 -6.92
CA LEU A 144 -15.26 12.76 -5.82
C LEU A 144 -15.29 11.30 -6.30
N PHE A 145 -16.18 10.94 -7.23
CA PHE A 145 -16.19 9.61 -7.83
C PHE A 145 -14.88 9.32 -8.57
N GLU A 146 -14.41 10.24 -9.40
CA GLU A 146 -13.17 10.09 -10.17
C GLU A 146 -11.93 10.03 -9.27
N LEU A 147 -11.87 10.93 -8.28
CA LEU A 147 -10.80 10.95 -7.29
C LEU A 147 -10.77 9.67 -6.46
N THR A 148 -11.93 9.20 -5.99
CA THR A 148 -12.00 7.94 -5.22
C THR A 148 -11.57 6.75 -6.07
N ALA A 149 -11.92 6.71 -7.36
CA ALA A 149 -11.45 5.67 -8.28
C ALA A 149 -9.92 5.69 -8.44
N ARG A 150 -9.32 6.88 -8.62
CA ARG A 150 -7.86 7.04 -8.71
C ARG A 150 -7.16 6.67 -7.39
N ALA A 151 -7.71 7.09 -6.25
CA ALA A 151 -7.18 6.75 -4.94
C ALA A 151 -7.24 5.23 -4.67
N LEU A 152 -8.30 4.56 -5.12
CA LEU A 152 -8.42 3.10 -5.03
C LEU A 152 -7.35 2.42 -5.90
N ALA A 153 -7.18 2.85 -7.15
CA ALA A 153 -6.14 2.31 -8.02
C ALA A 153 -4.74 2.49 -7.41
N PHE A 154 -4.45 3.69 -6.88
CA PHE A 154 -3.19 3.96 -6.19
C PHE A 154 -2.98 3.03 -4.98
N TRP A 155 -4.03 2.83 -4.17
CA TRP A 155 -4.01 1.93 -3.01
C TRP A 155 -3.77 0.47 -3.41
N GLN A 156 -4.45 -0.04 -4.44
CA GLN A 156 -4.26 -1.41 -4.94
C GLN A 156 -2.84 -1.65 -5.45
N GLU A 157 -2.23 -0.63 -6.08
CA GLU A 157 -0.88 -0.72 -6.60
C GLU A 157 0.21 -0.52 -5.55
N ALA A 158 -0.09 0.10 -4.41
CA ALA A 158 0.86 0.35 -3.33
C ALA A 158 1.30 -0.94 -2.62
N GLY A 159 0.40 -1.93 -2.50
CA GLY A 159 0.66 -3.20 -1.80
C GLY A 159 1.19 -3.00 -0.37
N ASP A 160 1.98 -3.94 0.15
CA ASP A 160 2.55 -3.93 1.51
C ASP A 160 3.73 -2.94 1.71
N THR A 161 3.80 -1.86 0.94
CA THR A 161 4.93 -0.91 1.03
C THR A 161 4.73 0.10 2.15
N ALA A 162 5.76 0.86 2.53
CA ALA A 162 5.57 1.96 3.49
C ALA A 162 4.54 3.01 3.02
N GLU A 163 4.26 3.05 1.71
CA GLU A 163 3.24 3.89 1.06
C GLU A 163 1.82 3.44 1.38
N GLU A 164 1.66 2.17 1.78
CA GLU A 164 0.38 1.57 2.13
C GLU A 164 -0.37 2.43 3.15
N ARG A 165 0.32 2.88 4.20
CA ARG A 165 -0.29 3.68 5.28
C ARG A 165 -0.81 5.03 4.78
N ASP A 166 -0.06 5.71 3.93
CA ASP A 166 -0.49 7.00 3.40
C ASP A 166 -1.65 6.82 2.40
N SER A 167 -1.63 5.71 1.64
CA SER A 167 -2.70 5.35 0.72
C SER A 167 -3.99 4.93 1.44
N ASP A 168 -3.91 4.20 2.56
CA ASP A 168 -5.05 3.84 3.41
C ASP A 168 -5.77 5.09 3.91
N VAL A 169 -5.01 6.06 4.43
CA VAL A 169 -5.56 7.31 4.94
C VAL A 169 -6.21 8.12 3.83
N LEU A 170 -5.54 8.28 2.68
CA LEU A 170 -6.09 9.03 1.55
C LEU A 170 -7.38 8.38 1.01
N LEU A 171 -7.39 7.06 0.83
CA LEU A 171 -8.57 6.35 0.35
C LEU A 171 -9.72 6.44 1.37
N ALA A 172 -9.41 6.38 2.67
CA ALA A 172 -10.40 6.57 3.73
C ALA A 172 -10.98 7.99 3.76
N GLU A 173 -10.19 9.02 3.49
CA GLU A 173 -10.66 10.40 3.34
C GLU A 173 -11.53 10.56 2.08
N ALA A 174 -11.08 10.04 0.93
CA ALA A 174 -11.80 10.13 -0.34
C ALA A 174 -13.18 9.45 -0.27
N GLN A 175 -13.26 8.22 0.26
CA GLN A 175 -14.55 7.52 0.40
C GLN A 175 -15.48 8.21 1.40
N ALA A 176 -14.93 8.85 2.45
CA ALA A 176 -15.75 9.58 3.43
C ALA A 176 -16.34 10.85 2.81
N ALA A 177 -15.56 11.57 2.01
CA ALA A 177 -16.03 12.71 1.23
C ALA A 177 -17.10 12.31 0.21
N LEU A 178 -16.86 11.22 -0.53
CA LEU A 178 -17.84 10.67 -1.47
C LEU A 178 -19.16 10.29 -0.77
N ARG A 179 -19.08 9.64 0.40
CA ARG A 179 -20.25 9.29 1.22
C ARG A 179 -21.03 10.53 1.63
N ALA A 180 -20.34 11.57 2.11
CA ALA A 180 -20.96 12.81 2.55
C ALA A 180 -21.69 13.52 1.39
N ALA A 181 -21.04 13.63 0.23
CA ALA A 181 -21.63 14.24 -0.96
C ALA A 181 -22.84 13.45 -1.50
N ALA A 182 -22.76 12.11 -1.52
CA ALA A 182 -23.88 11.26 -1.93
C ALA A 182 -25.07 11.39 -0.96
N TRP A 183 -24.79 11.46 0.34
CA TRP A 183 -25.81 11.65 1.37
C TRP A 183 -26.48 13.03 1.28
N GLU A 184 -25.70 14.09 1.08
CA GLU A 184 -26.23 15.45 0.94
C GLU A 184 -27.06 15.62 -0.34
N LEU A 185 -26.68 14.95 -1.43
CA LEU A 185 -27.39 15.06 -2.69
C LEU A 185 -28.71 14.30 -2.69
N ALA A 186 -28.73 13.08 -2.13
CA ALA A 186 -29.80 12.11 -2.38
C ALA A 186 -30.20 11.26 -1.16
N HIS A 187 -29.62 11.50 0.02
CA HIS A 187 -29.78 10.64 1.21
C HIS A 187 -29.54 9.15 0.90
N TYR A 188 -28.51 8.87 0.09
CA TYR A 188 -28.25 7.55 -0.47
C TYR A 188 -26.89 7.01 -0.05
N TYR A 189 -26.85 5.72 0.28
CA TYR A 189 -25.61 4.98 0.51
C TYR A 189 -25.18 4.30 -0.79
N ASP A 190 -24.10 4.80 -1.38
CA ASP A 190 -23.57 4.23 -2.60
C ASP A 190 -22.95 2.84 -2.37
N PRO A 191 -23.39 1.77 -3.07
CA PRO A 191 -22.89 0.41 -2.83
C PRO A 191 -21.38 0.25 -3.04
N ASP A 192 -20.81 0.93 -4.04
CA ASP A 192 -19.37 0.87 -4.35
C ASP A 192 -18.57 1.63 -3.29
N GLN A 193 -19.05 2.78 -2.83
CA GLN A 193 -18.46 3.47 -1.66
C GLN A 193 -18.52 2.61 -0.40
N TYR A 194 -19.63 1.91 -0.14
CA TYR A 194 -19.75 1.04 1.04
C TYR A 194 -18.81 -0.18 0.95
N ALA A 195 -18.62 -0.73 -0.25
CA ALA A 195 -17.63 -1.77 -0.49
C ALA A 195 -16.21 -1.30 -0.14
N LEU A 196 -15.84 -0.08 -0.54
CA LEU A 196 -14.56 0.53 -0.17
C LEU A 196 -14.39 0.69 1.35
N TYR A 197 -15.43 1.18 2.02
CA TYR A 197 -15.43 1.31 3.48
C TYR A 197 -15.13 -0.03 4.16
N GLY A 198 -15.77 -1.11 3.70
CA GLY A 198 -15.55 -2.44 4.23
C GLY A 198 -14.14 -2.99 3.97
N ALA A 199 -13.61 -2.79 2.75
CA ALA A 199 -12.25 -3.18 2.41
C ALA A 199 -11.20 -2.46 3.27
N LEU A 200 -11.34 -1.14 3.44
CA LEU A 200 -10.47 -0.35 4.31
C LEU A 200 -10.55 -0.79 5.77
N LYS A 201 -11.75 -1.11 6.28
CA LYS A 201 -11.93 -1.61 7.65
C LYS A 201 -11.18 -2.92 7.87
N LEU A 202 -11.19 -3.83 6.90
CA LEU A 202 -10.44 -5.08 6.96
C LEU A 202 -8.92 -4.84 6.88
N SER A 203 -8.48 -3.97 5.96
CA SER A 203 -7.08 -3.56 5.85
C SER A 203 -6.56 -2.98 7.17
N ALA A 204 -7.28 -2.00 7.72
CA ALA A 204 -6.99 -1.35 9.00
C ALA A 204 -6.94 -2.35 10.16
N GLN A 205 -7.86 -3.31 10.20
CA GLN A 205 -7.85 -4.37 11.21
C GLN A 205 -6.63 -5.29 11.07
N ALA A 206 -6.25 -5.66 9.85
CA ALA A 206 -5.10 -6.50 9.58
C ALA A 206 -3.78 -5.81 9.94
N SER A 207 -3.64 -4.53 9.59
CA SER A 207 -2.46 -3.70 9.88
C SER A 207 -2.45 -3.15 11.32
N ARG A 208 -3.55 -3.31 12.07
CA ARG A 208 -3.79 -2.71 13.39
C ARG A 208 -3.65 -1.18 13.36
N THR A 209 -4.09 -0.56 12.28
CA THR A 209 -4.08 0.88 12.08
C THR A 209 -5.45 1.45 12.40
N TYR A 210 -5.50 2.54 13.16
CA TYR A 210 -6.75 3.27 13.40
C TYR A 210 -6.93 4.34 12.32
N LEU A 211 -8.02 4.23 11.55
CA LEU A 211 -8.41 5.19 10.52
C LEU A 211 -9.61 6.02 11.01
N PRO A 212 -9.41 7.21 11.60
CA PRO A 212 -10.50 8.02 12.15
C PRO A 212 -11.58 8.38 11.13
N GLN A 213 -11.22 8.46 9.85
CA GLN A 213 -12.09 8.81 8.72
C GLN A 213 -13.17 7.78 8.43
N LEU A 214 -13.02 6.55 8.94
CA LEU A 214 -14.07 5.54 8.89
C LEU A 214 -15.23 5.84 9.87
N SER A 215 -15.06 6.80 10.78
CA SER A 215 -16.11 7.24 11.70
C SER A 215 -17.13 8.15 11.00
N LEU A 216 -18.39 8.13 11.44
CA LEU A 216 -19.47 8.96 10.86
C LEU A 216 -19.29 10.47 11.12
N GLY A 217 -18.54 10.86 12.15
CA GLY A 217 -18.37 12.27 12.56
C GLY A 217 -17.14 12.98 11.98
N HIS A 218 -16.38 12.35 11.07
CA HIS A 218 -15.20 13.01 10.50
C HIS A 218 -15.62 13.97 9.37
N ALA A 219 -15.24 15.24 9.49
CA ALA A 219 -15.47 16.21 8.44
C ALA A 219 -14.66 15.82 7.19
N PRO A 220 -15.30 15.70 6.01
CA PRO A 220 -14.59 15.35 4.79
C PRO A 220 -13.66 16.49 4.36
N LEU A 221 -12.55 16.13 3.71
CA LEU A 221 -11.68 17.09 3.02
C LEU A 221 -12.36 17.56 1.73
N SER A 222 -11.99 18.76 1.27
CA SER A 222 -12.44 19.26 -0.04
C SER A 222 -11.82 18.45 -1.18
N VAL A 223 -12.47 18.50 -2.35
CA VAL A 223 -11.99 17.84 -3.57
C VAL A 223 -10.56 18.28 -3.91
N GLU A 224 -10.27 19.58 -3.80
CA GLU A 224 -8.96 20.14 -4.14
C GLU A 224 -7.87 19.64 -3.19
N ALA A 225 -8.17 19.56 -1.88
CA ALA A 225 -7.23 19.07 -0.89
C ALA A 225 -6.90 17.59 -1.11
N LEU A 226 -7.93 16.79 -1.41
CA LEU A 226 -7.75 15.38 -1.74
C LEU A 226 -6.95 15.18 -3.03
N ALA A 227 -7.26 15.95 -4.08
CA ALA A 227 -6.58 15.88 -5.37
C ALA A 227 -5.10 16.23 -5.24
N ALA A 228 -4.79 17.34 -4.55
CA ALA A 228 -3.41 17.75 -4.31
C ALA A 228 -2.61 16.69 -3.53
N ARG A 229 -3.25 16.04 -2.55
CA ARG A 229 -2.60 14.98 -1.75
C ARG A 229 -2.37 13.71 -2.58
N LEU A 230 -3.34 13.31 -3.40
CA LEU A 230 -3.19 12.18 -4.33
C LEU A 230 -2.07 12.44 -5.34
N ASP A 231 -2.06 13.61 -5.98
CA ASP A 231 -1.04 13.98 -6.96
C ASP A 231 0.37 14.01 -6.33
N ALA A 232 0.50 14.46 -5.08
CA ALA A 232 1.77 14.44 -4.35
C ALA A 232 2.26 13.01 -4.06
N LEU A 233 1.35 12.09 -3.71
CA LEU A 233 1.69 10.67 -3.50
C LEU A 233 2.05 9.97 -4.81
N GLU A 234 1.29 10.20 -5.88
CA GLU A 234 1.61 9.70 -7.21
C GLU A 234 2.97 10.23 -7.70
N GLY A 235 3.25 11.52 -7.50
CA GLY A 235 4.53 12.15 -7.82
C GLY A 235 5.69 11.49 -7.07
N SER A 236 5.56 11.35 -5.75
CA SER A 236 6.56 10.71 -4.88
C SER A 236 6.82 9.24 -5.27
N ARG A 237 5.80 8.54 -5.77
CA ARG A 237 5.93 7.16 -6.26
C ARG A 237 6.65 7.10 -7.60
N ARG A 238 6.29 7.97 -8.56
CA ARG A 238 6.99 8.06 -9.85
C ARG A 238 8.47 8.41 -9.66
N GLU A 239 8.78 9.37 -8.79
CA GLU A 239 10.17 9.73 -8.47
C GLU A 239 10.96 8.54 -7.91
N ARG A 240 10.33 7.73 -7.05
CA ARG A 240 10.96 6.50 -6.53
C ARG A 240 11.13 5.43 -7.60
N GLN A 241 10.13 5.20 -8.44
CA GLN A 241 10.24 4.25 -9.55
C GLN A 241 11.35 4.67 -10.52
N ASP A 242 11.38 5.94 -10.92
CA ASP A 242 12.43 6.50 -11.78
C ASP A 242 13.82 6.35 -11.13
N ARG A 243 13.91 6.63 -9.83
CA ARG A 243 15.14 6.42 -9.05
C ARG A 243 15.54 4.95 -9.03
N ASP A 244 14.63 4.03 -8.72
CA ASP A 244 14.89 2.60 -8.65
C ASP A 244 15.33 2.05 -10.01
N GLU A 245 14.71 2.49 -11.10
CA GLU A 245 15.13 2.16 -12.46
C GLU A 245 16.53 2.69 -12.78
N GLN A 246 16.85 3.93 -12.38
CA GLN A 246 18.18 4.50 -12.57
C GLN A 246 19.22 3.74 -11.77
N VAL A 247 18.90 3.36 -10.52
CA VAL A 247 19.73 2.54 -9.66
C VAL A 247 19.97 1.17 -10.31
N GLN A 248 18.92 0.49 -10.78
CA GLN A 248 19.04 -0.80 -11.43
C GLN A 248 19.88 -0.72 -12.70
N ARG A 249 19.63 0.27 -13.58
CA ARG A 249 20.42 0.50 -14.79
C ARG A 249 21.90 0.73 -14.47
N ALA A 250 22.21 1.55 -13.48
CA ALA A 250 23.59 1.81 -13.06
C ALA A 250 24.25 0.55 -12.44
N ALA A 251 23.51 -0.23 -11.67
CA ALA A 251 23.97 -1.50 -11.09
C ALA A 251 24.27 -2.55 -12.16
N GLU A 252 23.40 -2.69 -13.17
CA GLU A 252 23.59 -3.60 -14.30
C GLU A 252 24.81 -3.19 -15.14
N LYS A 253 24.97 -1.89 -15.44
CA LYS A 253 26.18 -1.35 -16.07
C LYS A 253 27.41 -1.74 -15.27
N LEU A 254 27.40 -1.51 -13.96
CA LEU A 254 28.52 -1.85 -13.09
C LEU A 254 28.86 -3.33 -13.14
N ARG A 255 27.87 -4.22 -13.02
CA ARG A 255 28.07 -5.68 -13.10
C ARG A 255 28.66 -6.08 -14.46
N GLY A 256 28.07 -5.60 -15.55
CA GLY A 256 28.51 -5.91 -16.91
C GLY A 256 29.91 -5.39 -17.23
N TYR A 257 30.26 -4.18 -16.77
CA TYR A 257 31.59 -3.62 -17.01
C TYR A 257 32.66 -4.16 -16.07
N THR A 258 32.30 -4.59 -14.85
CA THR A 258 33.22 -5.34 -13.97
C THR A 258 33.71 -6.61 -14.67
N GLU A 259 32.80 -7.35 -15.29
CA GLU A 259 33.15 -8.57 -16.03
C GLU A 259 34.00 -8.28 -17.28
N LYS A 260 33.71 -7.18 -18.00
CA LYS A 260 34.53 -6.75 -19.16
C LYS A 260 35.93 -6.31 -18.75
N VAL A 261 36.06 -5.60 -17.62
CA VAL A 261 37.37 -5.20 -17.07
C VAL A 261 38.19 -6.44 -16.71
N ARG A 262 37.59 -7.45 -16.07
CA ARG A 262 38.28 -8.72 -15.77
C ARG A 262 38.83 -9.40 -17.02
N LYS A 263 38.04 -9.43 -18.10
CA LYS A 263 38.45 -10.03 -19.38
C LYS A 263 39.47 -9.18 -20.15
N SER A 264 39.52 -7.87 -19.92
CA SER A 264 40.33 -6.94 -20.71
C SER A 264 40.82 -5.75 -19.85
N PRO A 265 41.72 -5.99 -18.88
CA PRO A 265 42.10 -5.00 -17.88
C PRO A 265 42.83 -3.77 -18.47
N GLY A 266 43.48 -3.91 -19.63
CA GLY A 266 44.16 -2.79 -20.31
C GLY A 266 43.23 -1.80 -21.02
N TYR A 267 41.92 -2.09 -21.13
CA TYR A 267 41.02 -1.25 -21.92
C TYR A 267 40.37 -0.12 -21.10
N LEU A 268 41.00 1.06 -21.10
CA LEU A 268 40.64 2.22 -20.27
C LEU A 268 39.18 2.67 -20.40
N ARG A 269 38.53 2.45 -21.55
CA ARG A 269 37.11 2.82 -21.75
C ARG A 269 36.17 2.02 -20.83
N HIS A 270 36.48 0.76 -20.54
CA HIS A 270 35.66 -0.04 -19.62
C HIS A 270 35.72 0.52 -18.21
N TRP A 271 36.93 0.86 -17.75
CA TRP A 271 37.15 1.48 -16.45
C TRP A 271 36.44 2.83 -16.29
N ARG A 272 36.51 3.71 -17.30
CA ARG A 272 35.78 4.99 -17.29
C ARG A 272 34.27 4.81 -17.22
N THR A 273 33.74 3.79 -17.91
CA THR A 273 32.30 3.50 -17.87
C THR A 273 31.89 3.00 -16.48
N LEU A 274 32.73 2.18 -15.86
CA LEU A 274 32.54 1.68 -14.50
C LEU A 274 32.55 2.82 -13.48
N GLU A 275 33.50 3.75 -13.57
CA GLU A 275 33.53 4.96 -12.73
C GLU A 275 32.30 5.85 -12.96
N GLY A 276 31.84 5.99 -14.21
CA GLY A 276 30.62 6.72 -14.55
C GLY A 276 29.38 6.13 -13.87
N ALA A 277 29.19 4.82 -13.96
CA ALA A 277 28.07 4.14 -13.32
C ALA A 277 28.14 4.20 -11.78
N LEU A 278 29.34 4.16 -11.20
CA LEU A 278 29.53 4.37 -9.76
C LEU A 278 29.17 5.81 -9.34
N ARG A 279 29.49 6.80 -10.18
CA ARG A 279 29.10 8.20 -9.96
C ARG A 279 27.59 8.38 -10.04
N GLU A 280 26.92 7.73 -11.00
CA GLU A 280 25.45 7.70 -11.10
C GLU A 280 24.83 7.17 -9.80
N LEU A 281 25.29 6.01 -9.30
CA LEU A 281 24.79 5.46 -8.03
C LEU A 281 25.06 6.36 -6.82
N ARG A 282 26.26 6.96 -6.73
CA ARG A 282 26.60 7.86 -5.62
C ARG A 282 25.74 9.12 -5.66
N ALA A 283 25.45 9.66 -6.84
CA ALA A 283 24.55 10.82 -7.00
C ALA A 283 23.12 10.48 -6.56
N LEU A 284 22.70 9.24 -6.76
CA LEU A 284 21.45 8.72 -6.22
C LEU A 284 21.56 8.48 -4.70
N GLY A 285 22.75 8.40 -4.11
CA GLY A 285 22.91 8.09 -2.68
C GLY A 285 22.82 6.59 -2.37
N GLU A 286 22.91 5.74 -3.40
CA GLU A 286 22.96 4.29 -3.24
C GLU A 286 24.39 3.79 -3.08
N ALA A 287 24.57 2.87 -2.14
CA ALA A 287 25.81 2.12 -2.00
C ALA A 287 25.65 0.73 -2.65
N TYR A 288 26.64 0.28 -3.42
CA TYR A 288 26.63 -1.06 -4.04
C TYR A 288 27.79 -1.94 -3.57
N PRO A 289 27.76 -2.45 -2.31
CA PRO A 289 28.81 -3.29 -1.76
C PRO A 289 29.08 -4.55 -2.59
N ALA A 290 28.02 -5.18 -3.13
CA ALA A 290 28.14 -6.43 -3.87
C ALA A 290 28.96 -6.27 -5.17
N VAL A 291 28.79 -5.15 -5.88
CA VAL A 291 29.60 -4.84 -7.07
C VAL A 291 31.03 -4.51 -6.67
N LEU A 292 31.21 -3.69 -5.64
CA LEU A 292 32.54 -3.27 -5.20
C LEU A 292 33.38 -4.48 -4.74
N LYS A 293 32.76 -5.50 -4.16
CA LYS A 293 33.40 -6.79 -3.86
C LYS A 293 33.88 -7.50 -5.14
N GLY A 294 33.15 -7.38 -6.24
CA GLY A 294 33.56 -7.91 -7.54
C GLY A 294 34.81 -7.25 -8.12
N LEU A 295 35.15 -6.04 -7.67
CA LEU A 295 36.34 -5.31 -8.07
C LEU A 295 37.57 -5.65 -7.21
N GLU A 296 37.40 -6.43 -6.13
CA GLU A 296 38.53 -6.89 -5.32
C GLU A 296 39.50 -7.73 -6.16
N GLY A 297 40.80 -7.49 -5.97
CA GLY A 297 41.86 -8.16 -6.73
C GLY A 297 42.20 -7.55 -8.09
N LEU A 298 41.45 -6.57 -8.58
CA LEU A 298 41.80 -5.86 -9.82
C LEU A 298 42.81 -4.73 -9.58
N GLU A 299 43.79 -4.61 -10.47
CA GLU A 299 44.71 -3.47 -10.51
C GLU A 299 43.99 -2.23 -11.06
N LEU A 300 43.80 -1.24 -10.21
CA LEU A 300 43.13 0.01 -10.54
C LEU A 300 44.03 0.94 -11.36
N PRO A 301 43.51 1.54 -12.44
CA PRO A 301 44.18 2.67 -13.08
C PRO A 301 44.36 3.83 -12.09
N PRO A 302 45.52 4.53 -12.09
CA PRO A 302 45.80 5.60 -11.14
C PRO A 302 44.90 6.84 -11.31
N ASN A 303 44.24 6.97 -12.47
CA ASN A 303 43.47 8.15 -12.86
C ASN A 303 41.95 8.03 -12.63
N LEU A 304 41.51 7.18 -11.69
CA LEU A 304 40.09 6.94 -11.40
C LEU A 304 39.82 7.07 -9.89
N PRO A 305 39.82 8.31 -9.35
CA PRO A 305 39.79 8.55 -7.91
C PRO A 305 38.53 8.02 -7.23
N LEU A 306 37.38 8.05 -7.91
CA LEU A 306 36.12 7.57 -7.31
C LEU A 306 36.15 6.06 -7.08
N LEU A 307 36.75 5.31 -8.00
CA LEU A 307 36.94 3.88 -7.86
C LEU A 307 37.93 3.54 -6.75
N GLN A 308 39.00 4.31 -6.63
CA GLN A 308 39.98 4.16 -5.56
C GLN A 308 39.34 4.42 -4.18
N GLU A 309 38.55 5.49 -4.05
CA GLU A 309 37.81 5.81 -2.83
C GLU A 309 36.81 4.70 -2.46
N ALA A 310 36.02 4.25 -3.43
CA ALA A 310 35.02 3.21 -3.19
C ALA A 310 35.66 1.87 -2.78
N LEU A 311 36.74 1.47 -3.44
CA LEU A 311 37.50 0.27 -3.05
C LEU A 311 38.24 0.45 -1.73
N GLY A 312 38.74 1.64 -1.42
CA GLY A 312 39.29 1.98 -0.12
C GLY A 312 38.26 1.80 0.99
N THR A 313 37.02 2.25 0.77
CA THR A 313 35.90 2.08 1.71
C THR A 313 35.54 0.60 1.91
N VAL A 314 35.49 -0.19 0.84
CA VAL A 314 35.26 -1.64 0.95
C VAL A 314 36.39 -2.32 1.68
N ARG A 315 37.65 -2.05 1.33
CA ARG A 315 38.81 -2.61 2.03
C ARG A 315 38.84 -2.22 3.50
N ALA A 316 38.58 -0.95 3.83
CA ALA A 316 38.50 -0.49 5.21
C ALA A 316 37.40 -1.23 5.98
N ARG A 317 36.24 -1.47 5.36
CA ARG A 317 35.16 -2.30 5.92
C ARG A 317 35.56 -3.77 6.04
N SER A 318 36.26 -4.35 5.08
CA SER A 318 36.75 -5.74 5.14
C SER A 318 37.84 -5.93 6.20
N VAL A 319 38.58 -4.87 6.55
CA VAL A 319 39.59 -4.88 7.63
C VAL A 319 38.95 -4.64 9.00
N THR A 320 37.93 -3.78 9.09
CA THR A 320 37.18 -3.53 10.33
C THR A 320 36.10 -4.55 10.62
N GLN A 321 35.64 -5.29 9.60
CA GLN A 321 35.15 -6.64 9.78
C GLN A 321 36.36 -7.48 10.17
N THR A 322 36.74 -7.40 11.45
CA THR A 322 37.50 -8.46 12.12
C THR A 322 36.92 -9.76 11.58
N PRO A 323 37.74 -10.66 10.96
CA PRO A 323 37.25 -11.88 10.34
C PRO A 323 36.25 -12.46 11.32
N GLU A 324 34.97 -12.42 10.94
CA GLU A 324 33.82 -12.61 11.82
C GLU A 324 34.18 -13.72 12.77
N ALA A 325 34.53 -13.35 14.02
CA ALA A 325 35.42 -14.12 14.88
C ALA A 325 35.08 -15.58 14.76
N THR A 326 35.88 -16.35 13.99
CA THR A 326 35.58 -17.71 13.49
C THR A 326 34.34 -18.28 14.14
N PRO A 327 33.12 -18.03 13.59
CA PRO A 327 31.89 -17.77 14.36
C PRO A 327 31.99 -18.52 15.67
N GLU A 328 32.48 -17.85 16.73
CA GLU A 328 32.71 -18.49 18.04
C GLU A 328 31.45 -19.28 18.28
N MET A 329 31.55 -20.62 18.21
CA MET A 329 30.42 -21.52 17.97
C MET A 329 29.27 -21.03 18.83
N ARG A 330 28.40 -20.19 18.26
CA ARG A 330 27.30 -19.64 19.03
C ARG A 330 26.45 -20.86 19.21
N GLU A 331 26.41 -21.32 20.46
CA GLU A 331 25.75 -22.58 20.78
C GLU A 331 24.42 -22.61 20.05
N GLU A 332 24.25 -23.66 19.25
CA GLU A 332 23.07 -23.80 18.42
C GLU A 332 21.85 -23.71 19.34
N SER A 333 20.97 -22.76 19.03
CA SER A 333 19.78 -22.54 19.85
C SER A 333 18.96 -23.83 19.94
N ALA A 334 18.21 -23.98 21.03
CA ALA A 334 17.34 -25.14 21.20
C ALA A 334 16.34 -25.29 20.03
N GLU A 335 15.90 -24.18 19.44
CA GLU A 335 15.04 -24.16 18.27
C GLU A 335 15.75 -24.74 17.02
N VAL A 336 17.00 -24.36 16.76
CA VAL A 336 17.77 -24.90 15.61
C VAL A 336 17.99 -26.40 15.75
N ARG A 337 18.32 -26.88 16.96
CA ARG A 337 18.46 -28.32 17.22
C ARG A 337 17.15 -29.07 16.98
N ARG A 338 16.03 -28.55 17.49
CA ARG A 338 14.72 -29.17 17.29
C ARG A 338 14.29 -29.20 15.81
N VAL A 339 14.56 -28.13 15.07
CA VAL A 339 14.28 -28.09 13.62
C VAL A 339 15.21 -29.00 12.84
N ARG A 340 16.47 -29.17 13.28
CA ARG A 340 17.38 -30.19 12.73
C ARG A 340 16.81 -31.59 12.90
N ASP A 341 16.30 -31.94 14.08
CA ASP A 341 15.70 -33.26 14.32
C ASP A 341 14.55 -33.52 13.32
N PHE A 342 13.72 -32.49 13.08
CA PHE A 342 12.70 -32.58 12.03
C PHE A 342 13.32 -32.70 10.63
N LEU A 343 14.24 -31.83 10.22
CA LEU A 343 14.60 -31.68 8.81
C LEU A 343 15.79 -32.54 8.35
N SER A 344 16.48 -33.22 9.26
CA SER A 344 17.68 -33.99 8.94
C SER A 344 17.43 -35.02 7.83
N GLY A 345 18.28 -35.01 6.81
CA GLY A 345 18.20 -35.87 5.63
C GLY A 345 17.03 -35.57 4.67
N ARG A 346 16.21 -34.54 4.93
CA ARG A 346 15.06 -34.18 4.08
C ARG A 346 15.36 -32.98 3.18
N VAL A 347 14.44 -32.69 2.26
CA VAL A 347 14.52 -31.52 1.38
C VAL A 347 13.68 -30.37 1.94
N VAL A 348 14.27 -29.19 2.02
CA VAL A 348 13.58 -27.92 2.26
C VAL A 348 13.53 -27.15 0.95
N VAL A 349 12.35 -26.68 0.57
CA VAL A 349 12.21 -25.81 -0.61
C VAL A 349 12.04 -24.37 -0.14
N ILE A 350 12.82 -23.44 -0.69
CA ILE A 350 12.66 -22.00 -0.47
C ILE A 350 12.12 -21.38 -1.75
N VAL A 351 11.05 -20.60 -1.67
CA VAL A 351 10.43 -19.90 -2.79
C VAL A 351 10.54 -18.40 -2.57
N GLY A 352 11.11 -17.70 -3.55
CA GLY A 352 11.28 -16.25 -3.51
C GLY A 352 12.73 -15.80 -3.41
N GLY A 353 12.99 -14.58 -3.90
CA GLY A 353 14.30 -13.93 -3.83
C GLY A 353 15.44 -14.66 -4.57
N GLU A 354 16.64 -14.10 -4.50
CA GLU A 354 17.87 -14.72 -5.01
C GLU A 354 18.64 -15.41 -3.87
N ALA A 355 19.22 -16.58 -4.15
CA ALA A 355 20.01 -17.31 -3.16
C ALA A 355 21.31 -16.53 -2.86
N ARG A 356 21.52 -16.11 -1.61
CA ARG A 356 22.81 -15.52 -1.22
C ARG A 356 23.82 -16.62 -0.92
N GLY A 357 25.03 -16.50 -1.47
CA GLY A 357 26.06 -17.55 -1.57
C GLY A 357 26.61 -18.18 -0.28
N GLY A 358 26.00 -17.96 0.89
CA GLY A 358 26.27 -18.74 2.11
C GLY A 358 25.01 -19.10 2.90
N ALA A 359 23.83 -18.65 2.46
CA ALA A 359 22.56 -18.90 3.14
C ALA A 359 22.11 -20.36 2.99
N VAL A 360 22.21 -20.89 1.77
CA VAL A 360 21.91 -22.30 1.47
C VAL A 360 22.77 -23.22 2.34
N GLU A 361 24.10 -23.08 2.25
CA GLU A 361 25.04 -23.88 3.05
C GLU A 361 24.84 -23.69 4.56
N GLY A 362 24.54 -22.47 5.00
CA GLY A 362 24.28 -22.18 6.40
C GLY A 362 23.04 -22.90 6.93
N LEU A 363 21.97 -22.96 6.14
CA LEU A 363 20.74 -23.68 6.49
C LEU A 363 20.93 -25.19 6.40
N GLU A 364 21.58 -25.69 5.35
CA GLU A 364 21.91 -27.12 5.20
C GLU A 364 22.76 -27.63 6.35
N ARG A 365 23.79 -26.88 6.74
CA ARG A 365 24.64 -27.21 7.89
C ARG A 365 23.86 -27.13 9.20
N ALA A 366 23.07 -26.08 9.40
CA ALA A 366 22.33 -25.89 10.64
C ALA A 366 21.22 -26.93 10.85
N PHE A 367 20.56 -27.38 9.79
CA PHE A 367 19.41 -28.29 9.90
C PHE A 367 19.68 -29.71 9.42
N GLY A 368 20.88 -29.99 8.89
CA GLY A 368 21.23 -31.31 8.35
C GLY A 368 20.36 -31.72 7.15
N CYS A 369 19.79 -30.76 6.44
CA CYS A 369 18.87 -30.97 5.33
C CYS A 369 19.50 -30.58 3.98
N ARG A 370 18.83 -30.88 2.87
CA ARG A 370 19.14 -30.31 1.55
C ARG A 370 18.23 -29.12 1.28
N VAL A 371 18.76 -28.00 0.82
CA VAL A 371 17.97 -26.81 0.49
C VAL A 371 17.87 -26.65 -1.02
N ARG A 372 16.63 -26.61 -1.55
CA ARG A 372 16.32 -26.25 -2.95
C ARG A 372 15.77 -24.83 -2.98
N TRP A 373 16.55 -23.87 -3.45
CA TRP A 373 16.11 -22.50 -3.59
C TRP A 373 15.54 -22.25 -4.99
N LEU A 374 14.25 -21.94 -5.06
CA LEU A 374 13.55 -21.60 -6.30
C LEU A 374 13.49 -20.09 -6.38
N GLU A 375 14.42 -19.54 -7.14
CA GLU A 375 14.46 -18.11 -7.42
C GLU A 375 13.24 -17.72 -8.24
N SER A 376 12.68 -16.55 -7.94
CA SER A 376 11.51 -16.04 -8.63
C SER A 376 11.67 -14.57 -8.92
N ALA A 377 11.55 -14.20 -10.19
CA ALA A 377 11.34 -12.81 -10.59
C ALA A 377 9.91 -12.36 -10.22
N PRO A 378 9.63 -11.05 -10.17
CA PRO A 378 8.27 -10.55 -10.13
C PRO A 378 7.40 -11.23 -11.22
N HIS A 379 6.18 -11.65 -10.85
CA HIS A 379 5.22 -12.33 -11.74
C HIS A 379 5.61 -13.73 -12.26
N THR A 380 6.50 -14.44 -11.58
CA THR A 380 6.80 -15.84 -11.93
C THR A 380 5.55 -16.72 -11.72
N SER A 381 5.15 -17.47 -12.76
CA SER A 381 4.01 -18.39 -12.69
C SER A 381 4.24 -19.52 -11.67
N LEU A 382 3.18 -19.90 -10.95
CA LEU A 382 3.19 -21.00 -9.99
C LEU A 382 3.60 -22.35 -10.59
N SER A 383 3.32 -22.55 -11.87
CA SER A 383 3.64 -23.77 -12.62
C SER A 383 5.13 -24.14 -12.56
N VAL A 384 6.01 -23.18 -12.29
CA VAL A 384 7.46 -23.40 -12.13
C VAL A 384 7.80 -24.06 -10.79
N PHE A 385 7.02 -23.80 -9.74
CA PHE A 385 7.31 -24.30 -8.39
C PHE A 385 6.68 -25.66 -8.14
N GLU A 386 5.52 -25.95 -8.74
CA GLU A 386 4.81 -27.20 -8.51
C GLU A 386 5.68 -28.44 -8.72
N PRO A 387 6.47 -28.60 -9.80
CA PRO A 387 7.28 -29.81 -9.99
C PRO A 387 8.33 -30.01 -8.89
N ALA A 388 8.76 -28.93 -8.21
CA ALA A 388 9.79 -29.00 -7.18
C ALA A 388 9.27 -29.45 -5.81
N ILE A 389 7.96 -29.31 -5.53
CA ILE A 389 7.34 -29.66 -4.23
C ILE A 389 6.98 -31.15 -4.17
N THR A 390 7.96 -32.03 -4.35
CA THR A 390 7.74 -33.49 -4.38
C THR A 390 7.52 -34.09 -2.98
N GLY A 391 7.21 -35.40 -2.88
CA GLY A 391 7.02 -36.10 -1.60
C GLY A 391 8.28 -36.16 -0.70
N GLU A 392 9.46 -35.82 -1.22
CA GLU A 392 10.70 -35.70 -0.44
C GLU A 392 10.80 -34.38 0.37
N VAL A 393 9.92 -33.42 0.07
CA VAL A 393 9.96 -32.08 0.66
C VAL A 393 9.31 -32.09 2.04
N ALA A 394 10.07 -31.74 3.07
CA ALA A 394 9.61 -31.66 4.45
C ALA A 394 8.80 -30.39 4.71
N VAL A 395 9.23 -29.27 4.15
CA VAL A 395 8.64 -27.95 4.36
C VAL A 395 8.99 -27.04 3.19
N VAL A 396 8.03 -26.19 2.82
CA VAL A 396 8.24 -25.09 1.87
C VAL A 396 8.33 -23.78 2.65
N LEU A 397 9.39 -23.01 2.45
CA LEU A 397 9.61 -21.69 3.04
C LEU A 397 9.32 -20.62 1.98
N LEU A 398 8.35 -19.75 2.22
CA LEU A 398 7.97 -18.66 1.30
C LEU A 398 8.52 -17.32 1.83
N LEU A 399 9.39 -16.66 1.07
CA LEU A 399 9.89 -15.33 1.42
C LEU A 399 8.82 -14.27 1.11
N ILE A 400 8.06 -13.83 2.13
CA ILE A 400 6.88 -12.99 1.89
C ILE A 400 7.21 -11.63 1.29
N ARG A 401 8.41 -11.09 1.56
CA ARG A 401 8.86 -9.81 0.99
C ARG A 401 8.99 -9.83 -0.53
N TRP A 402 9.12 -11.03 -1.12
CA TRP A 402 9.22 -11.24 -2.56
C TRP A 402 7.94 -11.88 -3.12
N SER A 403 6.89 -11.94 -2.30
CA SER A 403 5.66 -12.64 -2.63
C SER A 403 4.70 -11.74 -3.41
N SER A 404 4.61 -11.90 -4.73
CA SER A 404 3.49 -11.40 -5.54
C SER A 404 2.17 -12.12 -5.18
N HIS A 405 1.02 -11.53 -5.53
CA HIS A 405 -0.31 -12.13 -5.33
C HIS A 405 -0.42 -13.59 -5.83
N ALA A 406 0.34 -13.94 -6.87
CA ALA A 406 0.37 -15.30 -7.43
C ALA A 406 0.80 -16.38 -6.42
N TYR A 407 1.56 -16.07 -5.36
CA TYR A 407 1.98 -17.12 -4.42
C TYR A 407 0.90 -17.51 -3.40
N GLY A 408 -0.26 -16.84 -3.41
CA GLY A 408 -1.42 -17.24 -2.62
C GLY A 408 -1.84 -18.69 -2.88
N GLU A 409 -1.79 -19.13 -4.13
CA GLU A 409 -2.21 -20.50 -4.48
C GLU A 409 -1.18 -21.57 -4.12
N LEU A 410 0.06 -21.20 -3.79
CA LEU A 410 1.08 -22.15 -3.31
C LEU A 410 0.65 -22.86 -2.03
N VAL A 411 -0.22 -22.22 -1.24
CA VAL A 411 -0.88 -22.82 -0.06
C VAL A 411 -1.69 -24.05 -0.47
N HIS A 412 -2.43 -23.97 -1.57
CA HIS A 412 -3.25 -25.08 -2.07
C HIS A 412 -2.40 -26.23 -2.59
N VAL A 413 -1.32 -25.91 -3.32
CA VAL A 413 -0.34 -26.91 -3.79
C VAL A 413 0.29 -27.65 -2.61
N CYS A 414 0.77 -26.92 -1.60
CA CYS A 414 1.39 -27.51 -0.41
C CYS A 414 0.38 -28.37 0.38
N LYS A 415 -0.85 -27.87 0.54
CA LYS A 415 -1.94 -28.61 1.22
C LYS A 415 -2.28 -29.91 0.49
N ALA A 416 -2.42 -29.88 -0.83
CA ALA A 416 -2.72 -31.06 -1.64
C ALA A 416 -1.64 -32.14 -1.53
N ARG A 417 -0.38 -31.75 -1.30
CA ARG A 417 0.76 -32.66 -1.15
C ARG A 417 1.10 -33.00 0.31
N GLY A 418 0.33 -32.49 1.27
CA GLY A 418 0.57 -32.71 2.70
C GLY A 418 1.82 -32.00 3.23
N VAL A 419 2.43 -31.10 2.46
CA VAL A 419 3.65 -30.38 2.85
C VAL A 419 3.28 -29.09 3.60
N PRO A 420 3.86 -28.80 4.78
CA PRO A 420 3.67 -27.53 5.44
C PRO A 420 4.31 -26.38 4.67
N LEU A 421 3.61 -25.25 4.59
CA LEU A 421 4.12 -23.98 4.07
C LEU A 421 4.38 -23.04 5.24
N VAL A 422 5.59 -22.51 5.33
CA VAL A 422 6.04 -21.55 6.36
C VAL A 422 6.37 -20.23 5.69
N ARG A 423 5.80 -19.13 6.20
CA ARG A 423 6.04 -17.78 5.69
C ARG A 423 7.19 -17.13 6.45
N LEU A 424 8.22 -16.69 5.73
CA LEU A 424 9.37 -16.00 6.30
C LEU A 424 9.20 -14.49 6.14
N ALA A 425 8.81 -13.82 7.22
CA ALA A 425 8.68 -12.35 7.29
C ALA A 425 10.03 -11.63 7.38
N GLY A 426 11.06 -12.31 7.86
CA GLY A 426 12.39 -11.75 8.10
C GLY A 426 13.50 -12.40 7.25
N GLY A 427 14.75 -12.14 7.64
CA GLY A 427 15.91 -12.77 7.02
C GLY A 427 15.97 -14.28 7.25
N TYR A 428 16.73 -14.98 6.41
CA TYR A 428 16.90 -16.45 6.39
C TYR A 428 18.09 -16.93 7.24
N SER A 429 18.35 -16.28 8.39
CA SER A 429 19.32 -16.82 9.35
C SER A 429 18.77 -18.11 9.97
N PRO A 430 19.60 -19.13 10.29
CA PRO A 430 19.11 -20.39 10.83
C PRO A 430 18.24 -20.24 12.08
N ASN A 431 18.60 -19.37 13.03
CA ASN A 431 17.77 -19.12 14.21
C ASN A 431 16.39 -18.56 13.84
N ARG A 432 16.34 -17.58 12.93
CA ARG A 432 15.07 -17.01 12.50
C ARG A 432 14.21 -18.03 11.75
N VAL A 433 14.81 -18.81 10.85
CA VAL A 433 14.08 -19.86 10.12
C VAL A 433 13.56 -20.91 11.08
N ALA A 434 14.36 -21.32 12.08
CA ALA A 434 13.94 -22.29 13.08
C ALA A 434 12.72 -21.80 13.87
N HIS A 435 12.75 -20.56 14.33
CA HIS A 435 11.64 -19.92 15.03
C HIS A 435 10.34 -19.96 14.21
N GLU A 436 10.41 -19.56 12.93
CA GLU A 436 9.24 -19.54 12.04
C GLU A 436 8.73 -20.95 11.73
N VAL A 437 9.62 -21.91 11.51
CA VAL A 437 9.25 -23.32 11.25
C VAL A 437 8.54 -23.92 12.47
N LEU A 438 9.05 -23.70 13.68
CA LEU A 438 8.41 -24.21 14.89
C LEU A 438 7.05 -23.55 15.13
N GLY A 439 6.96 -22.23 14.99
CA GLY A 439 5.73 -21.48 15.21
C GLY A 439 4.61 -21.80 14.22
N GLN A 440 4.95 -22.12 12.97
CA GLN A 440 3.95 -22.30 11.91
C GLN A 440 3.72 -23.78 11.53
N ALA A 441 4.71 -24.66 11.73
CA ALA A 441 4.67 -26.04 11.24
C ALA A 441 5.15 -27.09 12.25
N GLY A 442 5.56 -26.69 13.47
CA GLY A 442 6.17 -27.60 14.45
C GLY A 442 5.32 -28.81 14.80
N GLU A 443 4.01 -28.61 15.03
CA GLU A 443 3.09 -29.72 15.35
C GLU A 443 2.98 -30.72 14.19
N ARG A 444 2.78 -30.23 12.96
CA ARG A 444 2.66 -31.08 11.76
C ARG A 444 3.94 -31.88 11.50
N LEU A 445 5.11 -31.27 11.71
CA LEU A 445 6.40 -31.93 11.54
C LEU A 445 6.63 -33.02 12.59
N SER A 446 6.19 -32.81 13.83
CA SER A 446 6.30 -33.82 14.90
C SER A 446 5.46 -35.09 14.65
N VAL A 447 4.25 -34.92 14.09
CA VAL A 447 3.40 -36.06 13.71
C VAL A 447 4.04 -36.88 12.60
N GLN A 448 4.63 -36.21 11.59
CA GLN A 448 5.32 -36.88 10.50
C GLN A 448 6.57 -37.64 10.95
N GLU A 449 7.24 -37.15 11.99
CA GLU A 449 8.39 -37.84 12.61
C GLU A 449 7.96 -39.13 13.30
N THR A 450 6.82 -39.13 13.99
CA THR A 450 6.30 -40.31 14.71
C THR A 450 5.80 -41.41 13.77
N LEU A 451 5.41 -41.06 12.55
CA LEU A 451 4.96 -42.01 11.53
C LEU A 451 6.10 -42.70 10.77
N ARG A 452 7.35 -42.36 11.09
CA ARG A 452 8.56 -43.02 10.59
C ARG A 452 9.09 -44.00 11.60
#